data_AF-A0A532E8H5-F1
#
_entry.id   AF-A0A532E8H5-F1
#
_cell.length_a   1.000
_cell.length_b   1.000
_cell.length_c   1.000
_cell.angle_alpha   90.00
_cell.angle_beta   90.00
_cell.angle_gamma   90.00
#
_symmetry.space_group_name_H-M   'P 1'
#
loop_
_entity.id
_entity.type
_entity.pdbx_description
1 polymer ?
#
loop_
_entity_poly.entity_id
_entity_poly.type
_entity_poly.pdbx_seq_one_letter_code
_entity_poly.pdbx_strand_id
1 'polypeptide(L)'
;MARQKISAEVQRRFTRGGTKNLEAVPSPAREFELLSDLYAEKLGKQPMKREEMSGGKFVERVLTADELRQQLFPAMIVEDPELRLLAQSRAKAIREQLIGPGQLPEERVFLVEAELAASEGKQVRVHLNLTGS
;
A
#
# COMPACT_ATOMS: atom_id res chain seq x y z
N MET A 1 0.84 2.18 0.27
CA MET A 1 -0.17 1.51 -0.56
C MET A 1 -0.05 -0.01 -0.51
N ALA A 2 1.00 -0.65 -1.04
CA ALA A 2 1.12 -2.12 -1.01
C ALA A 2 0.98 -2.73 0.41
N ARG A 3 1.65 -2.16 1.43
CA ARG A 3 1.46 -2.57 2.84
C ARG A 3 0.01 -2.45 3.34
N GLN A 4 -0.67 -1.34 2.99
CA GLN A 4 -2.07 -1.13 3.34
C GLN A 4 -2.98 -2.12 2.60
N LYS A 5 -2.69 -2.43 1.33
CA LYS A 5 -3.40 -3.47 0.59
C LYS A 5 -3.25 -4.85 1.22
N ILE A 6 -2.05 -5.23 1.67
CA ILE A 6 -1.83 -6.50 2.38
C ILE A 6 -2.69 -6.54 3.63
N SER A 7 -2.64 -5.48 4.44
CA SER A 7 -3.46 -5.38 5.64
C SER A 7 -4.96 -5.44 5.34
N ALA A 8 -5.42 -4.70 4.33
CA ALA A 8 -6.82 -4.68 3.91
C ALA A 8 -7.29 -6.03 3.37
N GLU A 9 -6.44 -6.74 2.62
CA GLU A 9 -6.77 -8.06 2.08
C GLU A 9 -6.81 -9.13 3.18
N VAL A 10 -5.87 -9.08 4.14
CA VAL A 10 -5.93 -9.91 5.35
C VAL A 10 -7.22 -9.63 6.14
N GLN A 11 -7.56 -8.37 6.36
CA GLN A 11 -8.79 -7.98 7.06
C GLN A 11 -10.06 -8.39 6.32
N ARG A 12 -10.06 -8.29 4.99
CA ARG A 12 -11.16 -8.75 4.14
C ARG A 12 -11.36 -10.25 4.26
N ARG A 13 -10.28 -11.05 4.26
CA ARG A 13 -10.38 -12.50 4.45
C ARG A 13 -10.84 -12.87 5.85
N PHE A 14 -10.37 -12.14 6.86
CA PHE A 14 -10.80 -12.33 8.24
C PHE A 14 -12.32 -12.08 8.40
N THR A 15 -12.82 -10.95 7.89
CA THR A 15 -14.25 -10.57 7.97
C THR A 15 -15.15 -11.47 7.11
N ARG A 16 -14.67 -11.97 5.98
CA ARG A 16 -15.38 -12.97 5.16
C ARG A 16 -15.59 -14.31 5.88
N GLY A 17 -14.74 -14.63 6.86
CA GLY A 17 -14.79 -15.86 7.66
C GLY A 17 -15.77 -15.85 8.84
N GLY A 18 -16.58 -14.79 9.02
CA GLY A 18 -17.67 -14.78 10.01
C GLY A 18 -17.63 -13.66 11.05
N THR A 19 -16.62 -12.78 11.04
CA THR A 19 -16.60 -11.60 11.93
C THR A 19 -17.35 -10.44 11.28
N LYS A 20 -18.51 -10.08 11.85
CA LYS A 20 -19.31 -8.91 11.42
C LYS A 20 -18.68 -7.56 11.82
N ASN A 21 -17.65 -7.59 12.65
CA ASN A 21 -16.95 -6.39 13.12
C ASN A 21 -15.77 -6.07 12.20
N LEU A 22 -15.93 -4.99 11.43
CA LEU A 22 -14.90 -4.49 10.50
C LEU A 22 -13.63 -4.00 11.20
N GLU A 23 -13.71 -3.68 12.50
CA GLU A 23 -12.60 -3.23 13.33
C GLU A 23 -11.92 -4.36 14.13
N ALA A 24 -12.42 -5.60 14.05
CA ALA A 24 -11.83 -6.71 14.79
C ALA A 24 -10.46 -7.09 14.19
N VAL A 25 -9.42 -7.12 15.04
CA VAL A 25 -8.05 -7.48 14.62
C VAL A 25 -7.88 -9.00 14.76
N PRO A 26 -7.36 -9.70 13.73
CA PRO A 26 -7.06 -11.12 13.84
C PRO A 26 -5.99 -11.39 14.90
N SER A 27 -6.07 -12.53 15.57
CA SER A 27 -4.99 -12.98 16.45
C SER A 27 -3.71 -13.23 15.63
N PRO A 28 -2.50 -13.18 16.23
CA PRO A 28 -1.25 -13.35 15.50
C PRO A 28 -1.16 -14.67 14.71
N ALA A 29 -1.67 -15.77 15.28
CA ALA A 29 -1.73 -17.06 14.60
C ALA A 29 -2.68 -17.02 13.39
N ARG A 30 -3.85 -16.39 13.54
CA ARG A 30 -4.82 -16.26 12.45
C ARG A 30 -4.31 -15.32 11.35
N GLU A 31 -3.64 -14.24 11.72
CA GLU A 31 -3.00 -13.34 10.77
C GLU A 31 -1.94 -14.08 9.94
N PHE A 32 -1.13 -14.92 10.59
CA PHE A 32 -0.13 -15.73 9.92
C PHE A 32 -0.72 -16.70 8.89
N GLU A 33 -1.81 -17.40 9.25
CA GLU A 33 -2.55 -18.26 8.32
C GLU A 33 -3.04 -17.46 7.10
N LEU A 34 -3.69 -16.32 7.34
CA LEU A 34 -4.24 -15.47 6.28
C LEU A 34 -3.13 -14.89 5.36
N LEU A 35 -1.99 -14.53 5.93
CA LEU A 35 -0.81 -14.10 5.17
C LEU A 35 -0.21 -15.25 4.36
N SER A 36 -0.18 -16.46 4.91
CA SER A 36 0.31 -17.66 4.22
C SER A 36 -0.60 -18.03 3.04
N ASP A 37 -1.92 -17.98 3.21
CA ASP A 37 -2.91 -18.19 2.16
C ASP A 37 -2.77 -17.12 1.05
N LEU A 38 -2.65 -15.85 1.44
CA LEU A 38 -2.43 -14.75 0.51
C LEU A 38 -1.11 -14.90 -0.26
N TYR A 39 -0.05 -15.35 0.42
CA TYR A 39 1.25 -15.63 -0.19
C TYR A 39 1.15 -16.76 -1.22
N ALA A 40 0.50 -17.87 -0.89
CA ALA A 40 0.28 -18.98 -1.80
C ALA A 40 -0.54 -18.55 -3.03
N GLU A 41 -1.56 -17.73 -2.86
CA GLU A 41 -2.37 -17.21 -3.95
C GLU A 41 -1.59 -16.25 -4.87
N LYS A 42 -0.84 -15.28 -4.30
CA LYS A 42 -0.18 -14.23 -5.08
C LYS A 42 1.14 -14.69 -5.71
N LEU A 43 1.89 -15.56 -5.03
CA LEU A 43 3.20 -16.02 -5.49
C LEU A 43 3.19 -17.45 -6.05
N GLY A 44 2.10 -18.22 -5.86
CA GLY A 44 1.98 -19.60 -6.35
C GLY A 44 2.95 -20.59 -5.69
N LYS A 45 3.48 -20.25 -4.51
CA LYS A 45 4.50 -21.03 -3.79
C LYS A 45 4.14 -21.16 -2.33
N GLN A 46 4.61 -22.22 -1.69
CA GLN A 46 4.53 -22.33 -0.23
C GLN A 46 5.48 -21.35 0.44
N PRO A 47 5.12 -20.81 1.62
CA PRO A 47 5.91 -19.81 2.33
C PRO A 47 7.09 -20.47 3.06
N MET A 48 7.98 -21.11 2.31
CA MET A 48 9.18 -21.77 2.83
C MET A 48 10.44 -21.06 2.33
N LYS A 49 11.44 -21.03 3.20
CA LYS A 49 12.78 -20.49 2.93
C LYS A 49 13.80 -21.57 3.17
N ARG A 50 14.72 -21.71 2.22
CA ARG A 50 15.89 -22.56 2.35
C ARG A 50 17.03 -21.73 2.94
N GLU A 51 17.49 -22.10 4.13
CA GLU A 51 18.63 -21.47 4.81
C GLU A 51 19.80 -22.43 4.87
N GLU A 52 20.98 -21.92 4.54
CA GLU A 52 22.23 -22.67 4.64
C GLU A 52 22.77 -22.56 6.07
N MET A 53 22.90 -23.70 6.73
CA MET A 53 23.54 -23.81 8.03
C MET A 53 25.03 -24.10 7.89
N SER A 54 25.76 -23.80 8.96
CA SER A 54 27.18 -24.10 9.13
C SER A 54 27.49 -25.55 8.73
N GLY A 55 28.36 -25.73 7.74
CA GLY A 55 28.74 -27.04 7.21
C GLY A 55 28.02 -27.48 5.94
N GLY A 56 27.43 -26.55 5.16
CA GLY A 56 26.88 -26.82 3.82
C GLY A 56 25.55 -27.59 3.83
N LYS A 57 24.87 -27.65 4.99
CA LYS A 57 23.56 -28.27 5.12
C LYS A 57 22.47 -27.22 4.91
N PHE A 58 21.49 -27.50 4.06
CA PHE A 58 20.34 -26.63 3.87
C PHE A 58 19.16 -27.11 4.71
N VAL A 59 18.49 -26.19 5.40
CA VAL A 59 17.23 -26.45 6.11
C VAL A 59 16.13 -25.63 5.46
N GLU A 60 15.01 -26.28 5.17
CA GLU A 60 13.79 -25.59 4.79
C GLU A 60 12.98 -25.29 6.04
N ARG A 61 12.67 -24.00 6.25
CA ARG A 61 11.79 -23.55 7.32
C ARG A 61 10.67 -22.69 6.78
N VAL A 62 9.57 -22.61 7.53
CA VAL A 62 8.47 -21.70 7.22
C VAL A 62 8.93 -20.24 7.41
N LEU A 63 8.50 -19.36 6.52
CA LEU A 63 8.69 -17.92 6.62
C LEU A 63 7.97 -17.39 7.86
N THR A 64 8.55 -16.38 8.50
CA THR A 64 7.88 -15.62 9.56
C THR A 64 6.83 -14.66 8.97
N ALA A 65 5.93 -14.13 9.81
CA ALA A 65 4.91 -13.16 9.37
C ALA A 65 5.53 -11.91 8.72
N ASP A 66 6.67 -11.43 9.23
CA ASP A 66 7.36 -10.28 8.65
C ASP A 66 8.02 -10.60 7.31
N GLU A 67 8.63 -11.78 7.17
CA GLU A 67 9.20 -12.24 5.90
C GLU A 67 8.09 -12.44 4.84
N LEU A 68 6.94 -12.99 5.23
CA LEU A 68 5.74 -13.09 4.39
C LEU A 68 5.32 -11.71 3.87
N ARG A 69 5.19 -10.71 4.75
CA ARG A 69 4.82 -9.33 4.36
C ARG A 69 5.86 -8.72 3.41
N GLN A 70 7.14 -8.94 3.66
CA GLN A 70 8.22 -8.41 2.81
C GLN A 70 8.18 -9.02 1.41
N GLN A 71 7.94 -10.32 1.28
CA GLN A 71 7.89 -10.99 -0.01
C GLN A 71 6.56 -10.78 -0.75
N LEU A 72 5.46 -10.59 -0.02
CA LEU A 72 4.19 -10.16 -0.60
C LEU A 72 4.27 -8.73 -1.15
N PHE A 73 5.03 -7.84 -0.51
CA PHE A 73 5.10 -6.43 -0.90
C PHE A 73 5.35 -6.19 -2.40
N PRO A 74 6.38 -6.79 -3.05
CA PRO A 74 6.59 -6.62 -4.49
C PRO A 74 5.53 -7.29 -5.36
N ALA A 75 4.85 -8.34 -4.86
CA ALA A 75 3.77 -9.01 -5.58
C ALA A 75 2.44 -8.23 -5.53
N MET A 76 2.33 -7.26 -4.63
CA MET A 76 1.14 -6.42 -4.49
C MET A 76 1.21 -5.24 -5.45
N ILE A 77 0.66 -5.45 -6.65
CA ILE A 77 0.54 -4.42 -7.68
C ILE A 77 -0.31 -3.27 -7.12
N VAL A 78 0.24 -2.06 -7.15
CA VAL A 78 -0.48 -0.81 -6.89
C VAL A 78 -0.67 -0.15 -8.24
N GLU A 79 -1.91 0.07 -8.63
CA GLU A 79 -2.24 0.58 -9.95
C GLU A 79 -2.22 2.11 -9.95
N ASP A 80 -1.92 2.72 -11.10
CA ASP A 80 -1.89 4.17 -11.26
C ASP A 80 -3.18 4.88 -10.80
N PRO A 81 -4.39 4.36 -11.04
CA PRO A 81 -5.61 4.98 -10.53
C PRO A 81 -5.64 5.08 -9.00
N GLU A 82 -5.10 4.09 -8.29
CA GLU A 82 -5.06 4.09 -6.82
C GLU A 82 -4.06 5.11 -6.29
N LEU A 83 -2.94 5.29 -6.99
CA LEU A 83 -1.97 6.33 -6.68
C LEU A 83 -2.55 7.73 -6.93
N ARG A 84 -3.32 7.91 -8.01
CA ARG A 84 -4.03 9.17 -8.29
C ARG A 84 -5.06 9.50 -7.21
N LEU A 85 -5.87 8.53 -6.80
CA LEU A 85 -6.84 8.71 -5.71
C LEU A 85 -6.15 9.10 -4.40
N LEU A 86 -5.02 8.47 -4.06
CA LEU A 86 -4.23 8.85 -2.89
C LEU A 86 -3.69 10.28 -3.01
N ALA A 87 -3.17 10.66 -4.17
CA ALA A 87 -2.66 12.01 -4.41
C ALA A 87 -3.78 13.05 -4.25
N GLN A 88 -4.96 12.80 -4.81
CA GLN A 88 -6.14 13.66 -4.67
C GLN A 88 -6.59 13.79 -3.21
N SER A 89 -6.67 12.67 -2.49
CA SER A 89 -7.03 12.67 -1.06
C SER A 89 -6.04 13.48 -0.22
N ARG A 90 -4.74 13.33 -0.47
CA ARG A 90 -3.69 14.11 0.21
C ARG A 90 -3.74 15.58 -0.15
N ALA A 91 -3.93 15.90 -1.43
CA ALA A 91 -4.06 17.28 -1.89
C ALA A 91 -5.25 17.98 -1.23
N LYS A 92 -6.39 17.28 -1.11
CA LYS A 92 -7.56 17.76 -0.37
C LYS A 92 -7.26 18.02 1.11
N ALA A 93 -6.63 17.07 1.79
CA ALA A 93 -6.26 17.24 3.20
C ALA A 93 -5.31 18.43 3.42
N ILE A 94 -4.34 18.63 2.52
CA ILE A 94 -3.44 19.79 2.57
C ILE A 94 -4.21 21.09 2.34
N ARG A 95 -5.12 21.14 1.36
CA ARG A 95 -5.98 22.31 1.13
C ARG A 95 -6.80 22.64 2.38
N GLU A 96 -7.45 21.64 2.98
CA GLU A 96 -8.23 21.83 4.22
C GLU A 96 -7.36 22.38 5.36
N GLN A 97 -6.12 21.91 5.49
CA GLN A 97 -5.18 22.48 6.44
C GLN A 97 -4.87 23.94 6.15
N LEU A 98 -4.67 24.32 4.87
CA LEU A 98 -4.29 25.68 4.45
C LEU A 98 -5.42 26.72 4.54
N ILE A 99 -6.69 26.29 4.56
CA ILE A 99 -7.87 27.18 4.60
C ILE A 99 -8.48 27.30 6.00
N GLY A 100 -7.76 26.84 7.04
CA GLY A 100 -8.22 26.89 8.42
C GLY A 100 -8.33 28.30 9.01
N PRO A 101 -8.87 28.46 10.23
CA PRO A 101 -9.00 29.75 10.90
C PRO A 101 -7.66 30.48 11.02
N GLY A 102 -7.60 31.73 10.55
CA GLY A 102 -6.36 32.52 10.53
C GLY A 102 -5.39 32.19 9.39
N GLN A 103 -5.80 31.37 8.41
CA GLN A 103 -4.97 30.97 7.27
C GLN A 103 -5.47 31.57 5.93
N LEU A 104 -5.10 30.94 4.81
CA LEU A 104 -5.38 31.47 3.47
C LEU A 104 -6.89 31.40 3.17
N PRO A 105 -7.47 32.43 2.52
CA PRO A 105 -8.82 32.36 2.01
C PRO A 105 -8.99 31.21 1.01
N GLU A 106 -10.14 30.55 1.03
CA GLU A 106 -10.43 29.38 0.21
C GLU A 106 -10.28 29.67 -1.29
N GLU A 107 -10.69 30.87 -1.72
CA GLU A 107 -10.61 31.35 -3.10
C GLU A 107 -9.17 31.55 -3.61
N ARG A 108 -8.16 31.41 -2.74
CA ARG A 108 -6.74 31.50 -3.12
C ARG A 108 -6.05 30.14 -3.19
N VAL A 109 -6.73 29.06 -2.81
CA VAL A 109 -6.15 27.71 -2.76
C VAL A 109 -6.84 26.79 -3.75
N PHE A 110 -6.18 26.56 -4.88
CA PHE A 110 -6.67 25.73 -5.97
C PHE A 110 -5.96 24.38 -5.99
N LEU A 111 -6.73 23.31 -6.21
CA LEU A 111 -6.18 22.00 -6.56
C LEU A 111 -6.18 21.88 -8.08
N VAL A 112 -5.02 21.57 -8.65
CA VAL A 112 -4.85 21.38 -10.08
C VAL A 112 -4.34 19.98 -10.37
N GLU A 113 -4.86 19.36 -11.42
CA GLU A 113 -4.30 18.11 -11.92
C GLU A 113 -3.01 18.42 -12.69
N ALA A 114 -1.95 17.70 -12.32
CA ALA A 114 -0.63 17.87 -12.92
C ALA A 114 -0.44 16.85 -14.03
N GLU A 115 -0.23 17.33 -15.26
CA GLU A 115 0.26 16.48 -16.35
C GLU A 115 1.78 16.39 -16.25
N LEU A 116 2.26 15.16 -16.05
CA LEU A 116 3.69 14.86 -16.05
C LEU A 116 4.18 14.87 -17.50
N ALA A 117 5.12 15.76 -17.81
CA ALA A 117 5.83 15.66 -19.08
C ALA A 117 6.64 14.37 -19.11
N ALA A 118 6.70 13.71 -20.29
CA ALA A 118 7.67 12.66 -20.52
C ALA A 118 9.07 13.23 -20.20
N SER A 119 9.76 12.61 -19.24
CA SER A 119 11.10 13.02 -18.84
C SER A 119 12.05 11.85 -18.99
N GLU A 120 13.12 12.05 -19.77
CA GLU A 120 14.17 11.06 -19.99
C GLU A 120 15.26 11.09 -18.90
N GLY A 121 15.02 11.74 -17.75
CA GLY A 121 16.02 11.91 -16.69
C GLY A 121 15.47 11.97 -15.26
N LYS A 122 16.35 12.29 -14.29
CA LYS A 122 16.02 12.38 -12.84
C LYS A 122 15.14 13.59 -12.46
N GLN A 123 14.86 14.50 -13.38
CA GLN A 123 14.03 15.67 -13.13
C GLN A 123 12.61 15.43 -13.64
N VAL A 124 11.62 15.61 -12.78
CA VAL A 124 10.21 15.58 -13.16
C VAL A 124 9.82 16.98 -13.60
N ARG A 125 9.42 17.15 -14.86
CA ARG A 125 8.80 18.39 -15.35
C ARG A 125 7.29 18.27 -15.29
N VAL A 126 6.66 19.26 -14.68
CA VAL A 126 5.21 19.33 -14.53
C VAL A 126 4.71 20.53 -15.30
N HIS A 127 3.75 20.33 -16.20
CA HIS A 127 3.05 21.43 -16.84
C HIS A 127 1.87 21.84 -15.96
N LEU A 128 1.86 23.09 -15.53
CA LEU A 128 0.77 23.69 -14.77
C LEU A 128 0.00 24.60 -15.71
N ASN A 129 -1.19 24.16 -16.12
CA ASN A 129 -2.12 25.01 -16.87
C ASN A 129 -2.98 25.77 -15.87
N LEU A 130 -2.58 27.00 -15.55
CA LEU A 130 -3.36 27.91 -14.71
C LEU A 130 -4.39 28.62 -15.60
N THR A 131 -5.58 28.02 -15.77
CA THR A 131 -6.73 28.73 -16.32
C THR A 131 -7.31 29.62 -15.23
N GLY A 132 -6.94 30.91 -15.23
CA GLY A 132 -7.60 31.92 -14.40
C GLY A 132 -9.08 32.02 -14.81
N SER A 133 -9.98 31.90 -13.84
CA SER A 133 -11.39 32.27 -14.01
C SER A 133 -11.61 33.66 -13.43
#